data_AF-A0A453C834-F1
#
_entry.id   AF-A0A453C834-F1
#
_cell.length_a   1.000
_cell.length_b   1.000
_cell.length_c   1.000
_cell.angle_alpha   90.00
_cell.angle_beta   90.00
_cell.angle_gamma   90.00
#
_symmetry.space_group_name_H-M   'P 1'
#
loop_
_entity.id
_entity.type
_entity.pdbx_description
1 polymer ?
#
loop_
_entity_poly.entity_id
_entity_poly.type
_entity_poly.pdbx_seq_one_letter_code
_entity_poly.pdbx_strand_id
1 'polypeptide(L)' 'IRANHLSGNCHYKRELMKGFLKIKGHEPECVKRRALLSVKNNPHCSEKAAEAAVEKVWDMCYNDPRPFDKAL' A
#
# COMPACT_ATOMS: atom_id res chain seq x y z
N ILE A 1 -1.45 2.18 -4.57
CA ILE A 1 -0.57 2.64 -3.46
C ILE A 1 -1.21 3.82 -2.73
N ARG A 2 -1.34 5.02 -3.33
CA ARG A 2 -2.04 6.19 -2.75
C ARG A 2 -3.37 5.84 -2.07
N ALA A 3 -4.23 5.12 -2.77
CA ALA A 3 -5.53 4.69 -2.23
C ALA A 3 -5.44 3.81 -0.96
N ASN A 4 -4.37 3.03 -0.76
CA ASN A 4 -4.21 2.25 0.47
C ASN A 4 -3.53 3.06 1.59
N HIS A 5 -2.62 3.96 1.22
CA HIS A 5 -1.88 4.84 2.14
C HIS A 5 -2.81 5.91 2.74
N LEU A 6 -3.50 6.66 1.88
CA LEU A 6 -4.28 7.84 2.27
C LEU A 6 -5.68 7.52 2.80
N SER A 7 -6.22 6.32 2.57
CA SER A 7 -7.59 5.98 2.98
C SER A 7 -7.71 5.51 4.43
N GLY A 8 -6.60 5.42 5.18
CA GLY A 8 -6.59 4.84 6.53
C GLY A 8 -6.87 3.33 6.58
N ASN A 9 -6.90 2.62 5.45
CA ASN A 9 -7.14 1.18 5.41
C ASN A 9 -6.02 0.38 6.08
N CYS A 10 -4.81 0.95 6.09
CA CYS A 10 -3.62 0.39 6.72
C CYS A 10 -3.32 0.97 8.11
N HIS A 11 -4.31 1.60 8.75
CA HIS A 11 -4.15 2.13 10.11
C HIS A 11 -3.85 1.00 11.11
N TYR A 12 -2.87 1.20 11.99
CA TYR A 12 -2.40 0.23 12.98
C TYR A 12 -3.52 -0.52 13.71
N LYS A 13 -4.51 0.21 14.27
CA LYS A 13 -5.66 -0.39 14.97
C LYS A 13 -6.43 -1.41 14.10
N ARG A 14 -6.59 -1.15 12.78
CA ARG A 14 -7.27 -2.06 11.86
C ARG A 14 -6.42 -3.28 11.54
N GLU A 15 -5.11 -3.09 11.40
CA GLU A 15 -4.16 -4.19 11.15
C GLU A 15 -4.04 -5.09 12.38
N LEU A 16 -4.05 -4.51 13.58
CA LEU A 16 -4.08 -5.25 14.85
C LEU A 16 -5.33 -6.13 14.96
N MET A 17 -6.51 -5.60 14.62
CA MET A 17 -7.76 -6.38 14.58
C MET A 17 -7.73 -7.50 13.53
N LYS A 18 -6.87 -7.41 12.52
CA LYS A 18 -6.65 -8.45 11.51
C LYS A 18 -5.52 -9.43 11.88
N GLY A 19 -4.95 -9.32 13.08
CA GLY A 19 -3.88 -10.19 13.58
C GLY A 19 -2.47 -9.78 13.14
N PHE A 20 -2.28 -8.62 12.51
CA PHE A 20 -0.94 -8.11 12.20
C PHE A 20 -0.38 -7.34 13.41
N LEU A 21 0.58 -7.95 14.11
CA LEU A 21 1.16 -7.43 15.36
C LEU A 21 2.39 -6.54 15.17
N LYS A 22 2.84 -6.37 13.93
CA LYS A 22 4.05 -5.59 13.66
C LYS A 22 3.78 -4.11 13.89
N ILE A 23 4.62 -3.47 14.69
CA ILE A 23 4.48 -2.05 15.04
C ILE A 23 5.33 -1.18 14.11
N LYS A 24 6.62 -1.52 13.99
CA LYS A 24 7.58 -0.76 13.17
C LYS A 24 7.37 -1.05 11.69
N GLY A 25 7.16 0.00 10.89
CA GLY A 25 6.99 -0.13 9.44
C GLY A 25 5.69 -0.83 9.01
N HIS A 26 4.70 -0.94 9.90
CA HIS A 26 3.46 -1.68 9.60
C HIS A 26 2.68 -1.09 8.43
N GLU A 27 2.62 0.24 8.35
CA GLU A 27 1.82 0.97 7.38
C GLU A 27 2.35 0.77 5.94
N PRO A 28 3.65 1.02 5.64
CA PRO A 28 4.20 0.73 4.31
C PRO A 28 4.06 -0.75 3.93
N GLU A 29 4.21 -1.68 4.87
CA GLU A 29 4.04 -3.11 4.59
C GLU A 29 2.60 -3.48 4.24
N CYS A 30 1.63 -2.96 5.00
CA CYS A 30 0.23 -3.11 4.66
C CYS A 30 -0.09 -2.51 3.29
N VAL A 31 0.43 -1.31 2.98
CA VAL A 31 0.21 -0.65 1.70
C VAL A 31 0.80 -1.45 0.55
N LYS A 32 2.04 -1.95 0.69
CA LYS A 32 2.70 -2.79 -0.34
C LYS A 32 1.93 -4.09 -0.56
N ARG A 33 1.54 -4.78 0.51
CA ARG A 33 0.72 -6.01 0.45
C ARG A 33 -0.61 -5.78 -0.25
N ARG A 34 -1.35 -4.73 0.12
CA ARG A 34 -2.66 -4.43 -0.48
C ARG A 34 -2.55 -3.94 -1.93
N ALA A 35 -1.53 -3.15 -2.24
CA ALA A 35 -1.26 -2.72 -3.62
C ALA A 35 -0.96 -3.93 -4.51
N LEU A 36 -0.12 -4.85 -4.01
CA LEU A 36 0.21 -6.07 -4.74
C LEU A 36 -1.01 -6.95 -4.98
N LEU A 37 -1.84 -7.19 -3.95
CA LEU A 37 -3.07 -7.96 -4.09
C LEU A 37 -4.02 -7.36 -5.15
N SER A 38 -4.12 -6.03 -5.20
CA SER A 38 -4.95 -5.34 -6.19
C SER A 38 -4.48 -5.59 -7.63
N VAL A 39 -3.17 -5.63 -7.86
CA VAL A 39 -2.60 -5.85 -9.19
C VAL A 39 -2.62 -7.34 -9.56
N LYS A 40 -2.36 -8.23 -8.60
CA LYS A 40 -2.44 -9.70 -8.79
C LYS A 40 -3.85 -10.17 -9.17
N ASN A 41 -4.89 -9.46 -8.76
CA ASN A 41 -6.27 -9.78 -9.15
C ASN A 41 -6.59 -9.45 -10.62
N ASN A 42 -5.67 -8.85 -11.38
CA ASN A 42 -5.85 -8.62 -12.81
C ASN A 42 -5.46 -9.90 -13.60
N PRO A 43 -6.39 -10.51 -14.36
CA PRO A 43 -6.13 -11.76 -15.11
C PRO A 43 -5.05 -11.61 -16.19
N HIS A 44 -4.72 -10.38 -16.60
CA HIS A 44 -3.67 -10.10 -17.58
C HIS A 44 -2.29 -9.85 -16.96
N CYS A 45 -2.19 -9.85 -15.62
CA CYS A 45 -0.95 -9.54 -14.92
C CYS A 45 -0.40 -10.79 -14.22
N SER A 46 0.83 -11.19 -14.56
CA SER A 46 1.51 -12.25 -13.81
C SER A 46 1.95 -11.74 -12.43
N GLU A 47 2.14 -12.66 -11.48
CA GLU A 47 2.60 -12.34 -10.13
C GLU A 47 3.91 -11.54 -10.13
N LYS A 48 4.90 -11.96 -10.94
CA LYS A 48 6.18 -11.23 -11.09
C LYS A 48 5.99 -9.85 -11.71
N ALA A 49 5.12 -9.73 -12.71
CA ALA A 49 4.82 -8.44 -13.33
C ALA A 49 4.11 -7.50 -12.34
N ALA A 50 3.25 -8.03 -11.47
CA ALA A 50 2.57 -7.27 -10.44
C ALA A 50 3.57 -6.71 -9.41
N GLU A 51 4.53 -7.52 -8.96
CA GLU A 51 5.59 -7.10 -8.05
C GLU A 51 6.44 -6.00 -8.68
N ALA A 52 6.95 -6.23 -9.89
CA ALA A 52 7.76 -5.25 -10.61
C ALA A 52 7.01 -3.93 -10.86
N ALA A 53 5.71 -4.01 -11.19
CA ALA A 53 4.88 -2.83 -11.41
C ALA A 53 4.70 -2.00 -10.13
N VAL A 54 4.46 -2.65 -8.98
CA VAL A 54 4.29 -1.97 -7.70
C VAL A 54 5.61 -1.33 -7.24
N GLU A 55 6.73 -2.02 -7.41
CA GLU A 55 8.04 -1.51 -7.01
C GLU A 55 8.48 -0.32 -7.85
N LYS A 56 8.27 -0.37 -9.17
CA LYS A 56 8.61 0.71 -10.10
C LYS A 56 7.98 2.06 -9.74
N VAL A 57 6.78 2.05 -9.15
CA VAL A 57 6.03 3.28 -8.83
C VAL A 57 5.99 3.57 -7.32
N TRP A 58 6.67 2.78 -6.50
CA TRP A 58 6.56 2.83 -5.05
C TRP A 58 6.91 4.22 -4.49
N ASP A 59 8.14 4.68 -4.71
CA ASP A 59 8.63 5.93 -4.14
C ASP A 59 7.82 7.14 -4.60
N MET A 60 7.38 7.14 -5.86
CA MET A 60 6.55 8.20 -6.41
C MET A 60 5.15 8.21 -5.77
N CYS A 61 4.48 7.05 -5.71
CA CYS A 61 3.09 7.00 -5.27
C CYS A 61 2.93 6.99 -3.75
N TYR A 62 3.90 6.46 -3.01
CA TYR A 62 3.83 6.42 -1.55
C TYR A 62 4.11 7.80 -0.95
N ASN A 63 5.01 8.58 -1.56
CA ASN A 63 5.33 9.94 -1.14
C ASN A 63 4.43 11.03 -1.76
N ASP A 64 3.39 10.67 -2.53
CA ASP A 64 2.44 11.60 -3.15
C ASP A 64 1.20 11.78 -2.26
N PRO A 65 1.07 12.92 -1.54
CA PRO A 65 -0.02 13.15 -0.58
C PRO A 65 -1.33 13.59 -1.24
N ARG A 66 -1.35 13.90 -2.55
CA ARG A 66 -2.53 14.45 -3.22
C ARG A 66 -3.74 13.51 -3.08
N PRO A 67 -4.98 14.01 -2.94
CA PRO A 67 -5.40 15.42 -3.03
C PRO A 67 -5.21 16.23 -1.75
N PHE A 68 -4.62 15.64 -0.70
CA PHE A 68 -4.36 16.35 0.54
C PHE A 68 -3.09 17.19 0.37
N ASP A 69 -3.17 18.47 0.73
CA ASP A 69 -1.99 19.29 0.86
C ASP A 69 -1.13 18.75 2.00
N LYS A 70 0.20 18.86 1.87
CA LYS A 70 1.10 18.52 2.98
C LYS A 70 0.69 19.38 4.17
N ALA A 71 0.42 18.77 5.32
CA ALA A 71 0.21 19.52 6.55
C ALA A 71 1.42 20.46 6.73
N LEU A 72 1.14 21.77 6.69
CA LEU A 72 2.11 22.85 6.91
C LEU A 72 2.80 22.67 8.26
#